data_AF-A0A9E0WQU4-F1
#
_entry.id   AF-A0A9E0WQU4-F1
#
_cell.length_a   1.000
_cell.length_b   1.000
_cell.length_c   1.000
_cell.angle_alpha   90.00
_cell.angle_beta   90.00
_cell.angle_gamma   90.00
#
_symmetry.space_group_name_H-M   'P 1'
#
loop_
_entity.id
_entity.type
_entity.pdbx_description
1 polymer ?
#
loop_
_entity_poly.entity_id
_entity_poly.type
_entity_poly.pdbx_seq_one_letter_code
_entity_poly.pdbx_strand_id
1 'polypeptide(L)'
;MGKDMSLSWNEIKQRAIEFAAKYAGVTSESAEKQSFYNDFFLIFGVSRPKVASFENPVKMANDKKGRIDLLWKGVLIAEQKSAGGNLIKAKQQVFDYFPGLKEKDLPRYVMVSDFQNFELHDLNEDKEYKCKLEELHKNIYLFGFIAGYKVRQFKDQEQVNIDAAELIGELHESLADSGYTTHELEQFLIRLLFCLFADDAGIFEQGIFQHYIEERTVEDGGDLGSHLSHIFQILDTPSEERQNNLDENLSRFPHVNGRLFAGPLSIPSFDSKMRNQLLKCCNFDWSQISPAIFGALFQSATDQSKRRNLGAHYTSEHNIMKVIQPLFLDELRERFQRHKSNKKALEELHKNIAGLKFLDPACGCGNFLIIAYRELRQLEMDIIKARLGATLAIDAATPICNLVRVDVDQFYGIEIEELPAKIAEVAMWLVDHQMNMKLSETFGEYYVRIPLKKSANIIHDNALRLDWQELISRHELSYILGNPPFIGSKYMNSEQRRESQAVWKGVKGAPGESPIKSGQIF
;
A
#
# COMPACT_ATOMS: atom_id res chain seq x y z
N MET A 1 -9.31 -17.10 22.37
CA MET A 1 -9.09 -18.16 21.34
C MET A 1 -10.12 -17.90 20.25
N GLY A 2 -9.80 -17.66 18.98
CA GLY A 2 -8.51 -17.63 18.29
C GLY A 2 -8.34 -16.37 17.45
N LYS A 3 -7.08 -16.06 17.13
CA LYS A 3 -6.68 -15.06 16.14
C LYS A 3 -7.34 -15.38 14.79
N ASP A 4 -8.03 -14.43 14.17
CA ASP A 4 -8.22 -14.46 12.72
C ASP A 4 -6.85 -14.14 12.10
N MET A 5 -6.02 -15.16 11.93
CA MET A 5 -4.84 -15.07 11.07
C MET A 5 -5.33 -15.32 9.64
N SER A 6 -5.21 -14.33 8.77
CA SER A 6 -5.40 -14.51 7.33
C SER A 6 -4.48 -15.63 6.84
N LEU A 7 -5.05 -16.66 6.19
CA LEU A 7 -4.28 -17.80 5.69
C LEU A 7 -3.26 -17.37 4.64
N SER A 8 -2.06 -17.95 4.64
CA SER A 8 -1.08 -17.66 3.59
C SER A 8 -1.53 -18.21 2.22
N TRP A 9 -1.02 -17.64 1.14
CA TRP A 9 -1.29 -18.16 -0.23
C TRP A 9 -0.87 -19.60 -0.43
N ASN A 10 0.18 -20.07 0.27
CA ASN A 10 0.60 -21.47 0.20
C ASN A 10 -0.40 -22.39 0.92
N GLU A 11 -0.92 -21.95 2.07
CA GLU A 11 -1.97 -22.68 2.77
C GLU A 11 -3.28 -22.71 1.97
N ILE A 12 -3.66 -21.58 1.38
CA ILE A 12 -4.81 -21.46 0.46
C ILE A 12 -4.62 -22.39 -0.75
N LYS A 13 -3.44 -22.40 -1.38
CA LYS A 13 -3.13 -23.31 -2.50
C LYS A 13 -3.19 -24.77 -2.08
N GLN A 14 -2.64 -25.11 -0.91
CA GLN A 14 -2.68 -26.47 -0.39
C GLN A 14 -4.12 -26.93 -0.11
N ARG A 15 -4.92 -26.09 0.55
CA ARG A 15 -6.35 -26.33 0.76
C ARG A 15 -7.12 -26.44 -0.56
N ALA A 16 -6.74 -25.67 -1.58
CA ALA A 16 -7.35 -25.77 -2.92
C ALA A 16 -7.01 -27.11 -3.61
N ILE A 17 -5.80 -27.66 -3.41
CA ILE A 17 -5.43 -29.00 -3.90
C ILE A 17 -6.28 -30.08 -3.20
N GLU A 18 -6.41 -29.98 -1.87
CA GLU A 18 -7.22 -30.91 -1.07
C GLU A 18 -8.70 -30.83 -1.44
N PHE A 19 -9.22 -29.62 -1.64
CA PHE A 19 -10.57 -29.37 -2.14
C PHE A 19 -10.78 -30.01 -3.52
N ALA A 20 -9.85 -29.80 -4.47
CA ALA A 20 -9.94 -30.40 -5.79
C ALA A 20 -9.95 -31.93 -5.74
N ALA A 21 -9.11 -32.53 -4.88
CA ALA A 21 -9.09 -33.97 -4.67
C ALA A 21 -10.40 -34.49 -4.06
N LYS A 22 -10.97 -33.77 -3.08
CA LYS A 22 -12.25 -34.14 -2.45
C LYS A 22 -13.42 -34.14 -3.43
N TYR A 23 -13.45 -33.18 -4.36
CA TYR A 23 -14.58 -32.97 -5.27
C TYR A 23 -14.40 -33.55 -6.68
N ALA A 24 -13.27 -34.21 -6.98
CA ALA A 24 -12.96 -34.76 -8.30
C ALA A 24 -14.02 -35.74 -8.84
N GLY A 25 -14.71 -36.48 -7.97
CA GLY A 25 -15.73 -37.48 -8.34
C GLY A 25 -17.19 -37.01 -8.20
N VAL A 26 -17.43 -35.76 -7.82
CA VAL A 26 -18.78 -35.28 -7.48
C VAL A 26 -19.53 -34.86 -8.74
N THR A 27 -20.73 -35.44 -8.91
CA THR A 27 -21.56 -35.27 -10.12
C THR A 27 -22.97 -34.77 -9.87
N SER A 28 -23.50 -34.90 -8.65
CA SER A 28 -24.91 -34.61 -8.31
C SER A 28 -25.09 -33.33 -7.49
N GLU A 29 -25.97 -32.44 -7.96
CA GLU A 29 -26.25 -31.12 -7.36
C GLU A 29 -27.06 -31.17 -6.05
N SER A 30 -27.99 -32.13 -5.89
CA SER A 30 -28.96 -32.12 -4.80
C SER A 30 -28.42 -32.57 -3.44
N ALA A 31 -27.24 -33.22 -3.40
CA ALA A 31 -26.65 -33.75 -2.17
C ALA A 31 -25.47 -32.92 -1.64
N GLU A 32 -24.66 -32.31 -2.53
CA GLU A 32 -23.32 -31.82 -2.15
C GLU A 32 -23.08 -30.32 -2.32
N LYS A 33 -24.04 -29.58 -2.91
CA LYS A 33 -23.89 -28.15 -3.24
C LYS A 33 -23.60 -27.24 -2.03
N GLN A 34 -24.31 -27.45 -0.92
CA GLN A 34 -24.07 -26.66 0.29
C GLN A 34 -22.69 -26.99 0.90
N SER A 35 -22.33 -28.27 0.94
CA SER A 35 -21.02 -28.74 1.40
C SER A 35 -19.89 -28.16 0.55
N PHE A 36 -20.05 -28.18 -0.79
CA PHE A 36 -19.10 -27.63 -1.74
C PHE A 36 -18.78 -26.17 -1.47
N TYR A 37 -19.80 -25.32 -1.30
CA TYR A 37 -19.55 -23.91 -0.99
C TYR A 37 -19.03 -23.66 0.41
N ASN A 38 -19.43 -24.46 1.41
CA ASN A 38 -18.84 -24.36 2.74
C ASN A 38 -17.32 -24.65 2.68
N ASP A 39 -16.93 -25.72 2.00
CA ASP A 39 -15.54 -26.12 1.86
C ASP A 39 -14.74 -25.17 0.96
N PHE A 40 -15.37 -24.64 -0.09
CA PHE A 40 -14.74 -23.66 -0.98
C PHE A 40 -14.36 -22.38 -0.23
N PHE A 41 -15.23 -21.86 0.64
CA PHE A 41 -14.91 -20.72 1.48
C PHE A 41 -13.85 -21.06 2.55
N LEU A 42 -13.84 -22.29 3.06
CA LEU A 42 -12.82 -22.75 4.02
C LEU A 42 -11.41 -22.84 3.41
N ILE A 43 -11.27 -22.93 2.09
CA ILE A 43 -9.97 -22.75 1.40
C ILE A 43 -9.33 -21.43 1.83
N PHE A 44 -10.14 -20.38 2.01
CA PHE A 44 -9.75 -19.02 2.35
C PHE A 44 -9.80 -18.73 3.86
N GLY A 45 -10.13 -19.73 4.69
CA GLY A 45 -10.28 -19.56 6.14
C GLY A 45 -11.56 -18.85 6.54
N VAL A 46 -12.44 -18.54 5.58
CA VAL A 46 -13.69 -17.85 5.84
C VAL A 46 -14.80 -18.87 6.09
N SER A 47 -15.52 -18.68 7.19
CA SER A 47 -16.73 -19.44 7.46
C SER A 47 -17.88 -18.85 6.63
N ARG A 48 -18.30 -19.52 5.55
CA ARG A 48 -19.38 -19.08 4.65
C ARG A 48 -20.61 -18.52 5.38
N PRO A 49 -21.17 -19.15 6.44
CA PRO A 49 -22.32 -18.60 7.17
C PRO A 49 -22.13 -17.18 7.74
N LYS A 50 -20.89 -16.73 7.98
CA LYS A 50 -20.60 -15.38 8.47
C LYS A 50 -20.76 -14.31 7.39
N VAL A 51 -20.63 -14.66 6.11
CA VAL A 51 -20.54 -13.70 5.00
C VAL A 51 -21.60 -13.90 3.91
N ALA A 52 -22.08 -15.14 3.72
CA ALA A 52 -22.98 -15.50 2.63
C ALA A 52 -24.15 -16.38 3.09
N SER A 53 -25.34 -16.12 2.55
CA SER A 53 -26.54 -16.91 2.77
C SER A 53 -26.82 -17.84 1.58
N PHE A 54 -27.31 -19.04 1.88
CA PHE A 54 -27.82 -19.95 0.85
C PHE A 54 -29.27 -19.65 0.55
N GLU A 55 -29.69 -20.08 -0.64
CA GLU A 55 -31.10 -20.38 -0.91
C GLU A 55 -32.05 -19.17 -0.79
N ASN A 56 -31.56 -17.97 -1.11
CA ASN A 56 -32.28 -16.72 -0.97
C ASN A 56 -33.40 -16.59 -2.01
N PRO A 57 -34.65 -16.31 -1.59
CA PRO A 57 -35.73 -16.06 -2.53
C PRO A 57 -35.55 -14.71 -3.23
N VAL A 58 -35.73 -14.68 -4.55
CA VAL A 58 -35.63 -13.46 -5.36
C VAL A 58 -36.79 -13.37 -6.35
N LYS A 59 -37.27 -12.16 -6.61
CA LYS A 59 -38.25 -11.89 -7.67
C LYS A 59 -37.51 -11.64 -8.97
N MET A 60 -37.82 -12.42 -10.00
CA MET A 60 -37.22 -12.26 -11.33
C MET A 60 -38.03 -11.25 -12.16
N ALA A 61 -37.44 -10.76 -13.25
CA ALA A 61 -38.09 -9.78 -14.17
C ALA A 61 -39.48 -10.21 -14.70
N ASN A 62 -39.79 -11.50 -14.69
CA ASN A 62 -41.04 -12.08 -15.19
C ASN A 62 -42.05 -12.45 -14.07
N ASP A 63 -41.95 -11.85 -12.88
CA ASP A 63 -42.76 -12.17 -11.67
C ASP A 63 -42.67 -13.63 -11.19
N LYS A 64 -41.72 -14.41 -11.73
CA LYS A 64 -41.39 -15.76 -11.26
C LYS A 64 -40.53 -15.68 -10.00
N LYS A 65 -40.77 -16.60 -9.07
CA LYS A 65 -39.93 -16.79 -7.88
C LYS A 65 -38.71 -17.62 -8.25
N GLY A 66 -37.53 -17.01 -8.12
CA GLY A 66 -36.24 -17.69 -8.22
C GLY A 66 -35.64 -17.96 -6.85
N ARG A 67 -34.62 -18.82 -6.79
CA ARG A 67 -33.86 -19.09 -5.59
C ARG A 67 -32.38 -19.03 -5.92
N ILE A 68 -31.67 -18.10 -5.30
CA ILE A 68 -30.23 -17.92 -5.49
C ILE A 68 -29.52 -18.96 -4.64
N ASP A 69 -28.57 -19.66 -5.23
CA ASP A 69 -27.86 -20.73 -4.54
C ASP A 69 -26.99 -20.21 -3.42
N LEU A 70 -26.15 -19.21 -3.70
CA LEU A 70 -25.31 -18.52 -2.73
C LEU A 70 -25.29 -17.02 -3.03
N LEU A 71 -25.53 -16.21 -1.99
CA LEU A 71 -25.46 -14.75 -2.07
C LEU A 71 -24.60 -14.20 -0.92
N TRP A 72 -23.52 -13.53 -1.29
CA TRP A 72 -22.79 -12.58 -0.47
C TRP A 72 -23.11 -11.18 -1.01
N LYS A 73 -23.97 -10.45 -0.29
CA LYS A 73 -24.46 -9.13 -0.70
C LYS A 73 -23.29 -8.17 -0.99
N GLY A 74 -23.36 -7.47 -2.11
CA GLY A 74 -22.32 -6.52 -2.53
C GLY A 74 -21.05 -7.16 -3.10
N VAL A 75 -20.83 -8.47 -2.92
CA VAL A 75 -19.55 -9.12 -3.24
C VAL A 75 -19.71 -10.22 -4.27
N LEU A 76 -20.45 -11.29 -3.99
CA LEU A 76 -20.48 -12.50 -4.80
C LEU A 76 -21.90 -13.07 -4.89
N ILE A 77 -22.35 -13.36 -6.10
CA ILE A 77 -23.47 -14.26 -6.36
C ILE A 77 -22.95 -15.52 -7.03
N ALA A 78 -23.41 -16.69 -6.60
CA ALA A 78 -23.05 -17.94 -7.24
C ALA A 78 -24.27 -18.81 -7.58
N GLU A 79 -24.18 -19.50 -8.72
CA GLU A 79 -25.16 -20.48 -9.19
C GLU A 79 -24.45 -21.80 -9.53
N GLN A 80 -25.00 -22.90 -9.02
CA GLN A 80 -24.45 -24.24 -9.19
C GLN A 80 -25.30 -25.04 -10.17
N LYS A 81 -24.63 -25.88 -10.96
CA LYS A 81 -25.26 -26.95 -11.74
C LYS A 81 -24.67 -28.32 -11.38
N SER A 82 -25.37 -29.37 -11.77
CA SER A 82 -24.84 -30.73 -11.82
C SER A 82 -23.67 -30.82 -12.81
N ALA A 83 -22.75 -31.78 -12.63
CA ALA A 83 -21.55 -31.90 -13.47
C ALA A 83 -21.89 -32.08 -14.96
N GLY A 84 -21.22 -31.31 -15.83
CA GLY A 84 -21.54 -31.22 -17.25
C GLY A 84 -22.75 -30.33 -17.57
N GLY A 85 -23.28 -29.62 -16.58
CA GLY A 85 -24.39 -28.69 -16.73
C GLY A 85 -24.03 -27.46 -17.59
N ASN A 86 -25.06 -26.82 -18.16
CA ASN A 86 -24.86 -25.67 -19.02
C ASN A 86 -24.62 -24.39 -18.20
N LEU A 87 -23.35 -23.98 -18.09
CA LEU A 87 -22.93 -22.78 -17.34
C LEU A 87 -23.39 -21.47 -18.00
N ILE A 88 -23.60 -21.44 -19.32
CA ILE A 88 -24.15 -20.26 -20.01
C ILE A 88 -25.58 -19.99 -19.52
N LYS A 89 -26.41 -21.03 -19.41
CA LYS A 89 -27.76 -20.93 -18.85
C LYS A 89 -27.73 -20.54 -17.37
N ALA A 90 -26.78 -21.07 -16.60
CA ALA A 90 -26.60 -20.70 -15.19
C ALA A 90 -26.27 -19.20 -15.07
N LYS A 91 -25.39 -18.69 -15.93
CA LYS A 91 -25.01 -17.28 -15.94
C LYS A 91 -26.18 -16.37 -16.33
N GLN A 92 -26.97 -16.74 -17.34
CA GLN A 92 -28.20 -16.03 -17.70
C GLN A 92 -29.19 -15.99 -16.52
N GLN A 93 -29.37 -17.13 -15.84
CA GLN A 93 -30.24 -17.24 -14.66
C GLN A 93 -29.78 -16.32 -13.52
N VAL A 94 -28.47 -16.15 -13.32
CA VAL A 94 -27.93 -15.19 -12.34
C VAL A 94 -28.31 -13.74 -12.70
N PHE A 95 -28.15 -13.33 -13.96
CA PHE A 95 -28.51 -11.98 -14.39
C PHE A 95 -30.01 -11.71 -14.29
N ASP A 96 -30.86 -12.72 -14.50
CA ASP A 96 -32.31 -12.61 -14.30
C ASP A 96 -32.71 -12.32 -12.83
N TYR A 97 -31.80 -12.53 -11.86
CA TYR A 97 -32.00 -12.19 -10.45
C TYR A 97 -31.74 -10.72 -10.13
N PHE A 98 -30.99 -9.99 -10.96
CA PHE A 98 -30.52 -8.64 -10.64
C PHE A 98 -31.67 -7.64 -10.42
N PRO A 99 -32.76 -7.65 -11.21
CA PRO A 99 -33.90 -6.76 -10.97
C PRO A 99 -34.57 -6.97 -9.60
N GLY A 100 -34.38 -8.14 -8.97
CA GLY A 100 -34.91 -8.46 -7.65
C GLY A 100 -33.99 -8.10 -6.48
N LEU A 101 -32.78 -7.61 -6.75
CA LEU A 101 -31.80 -7.19 -5.75
C LEU A 101 -31.84 -5.66 -5.56
N LYS A 102 -31.56 -5.19 -4.33
CA LYS A 102 -31.35 -3.77 -4.08
C LYS A 102 -30.00 -3.36 -4.68
N GLU A 103 -29.87 -2.10 -5.09
CA GLU A 103 -28.64 -1.56 -5.68
C GLU A 103 -27.40 -1.84 -4.81
N LYS A 104 -27.51 -1.60 -3.49
CA LYS A 104 -26.44 -1.90 -2.51
C LYS A 104 -26.12 -3.40 -2.33
N ASP A 105 -27.02 -4.28 -2.74
CA ASP A 105 -26.86 -5.74 -2.61
C ASP A 105 -26.34 -6.36 -3.92
N LEU A 106 -26.25 -5.58 -5.02
CA LEU A 106 -25.73 -6.05 -6.30
C LEU A 106 -24.27 -6.53 -6.14
N PRO A 107 -23.94 -7.75 -6.60
CA PRO A 107 -22.61 -8.32 -6.40
C PRO A 107 -21.60 -7.69 -7.37
N ARG A 108 -20.33 -7.61 -6.96
CA ARG A 108 -19.21 -7.38 -7.90
C ARG A 108 -18.93 -8.61 -8.76
N TYR A 109 -18.96 -9.80 -8.15
CA TYR A 109 -18.57 -11.06 -8.78
C TYR A 109 -19.79 -11.96 -9.05
N VAL A 110 -19.84 -12.51 -10.26
CA VAL A 110 -20.77 -13.58 -10.64
C VAL A 110 -19.96 -14.86 -10.84
N MET A 111 -20.25 -15.90 -10.07
CA MET A 111 -19.62 -17.20 -10.23
C MET A 111 -20.63 -18.26 -10.65
N VAL A 112 -20.29 -19.07 -11.65
CA VAL A 112 -21.06 -20.26 -11.99
C VAL A 112 -20.17 -21.48 -11.98
N SER A 113 -20.68 -22.61 -11.46
CA SER A 113 -19.92 -23.85 -11.41
C SER A 113 -20.79 -25.09 -11.63
N ASP A 114 -20.18 -26.12 -12.22
CA ASP A 114 -20.74 -27.47 -12.34
C ASP A 114 -19.91 -28.51 -11.56
N PHE A 115 -19.27 -28.08 -10.46
CA PHE A 115 -18.27 -28.82 -9.66
C PHE A 115 -16.91 -29.00 -10.36
N GLN A 116 -16.90 -29.25 -11.67
CA GLN A 116 -15.69 -29.54 -12.43
C GLN A 116 -15.11 -28.30 -13.10
N ASN A 117 -15.94 -27.32 -13.38
CA ASN A 117 -15.58 -26.06 -14.01
C ASN A 117 -16.09 -24.89 -13.16
N PHE A 118 -15.30 -23.82 -13.16
CA PHE A 118 -15.63 -22.54 -12.55
C PHE A 118 -15.57 -21.48 -13.63
N GLU A 119 -16.59 -20.64 -13.71
CA GLU A 119 -16.52 -19.38 -14.44
C GLU A 119 -16.78 -18.24 -13.45
N LEU A 120 -15.85 -17.29 -13.38
CA LEU A 120 -15.94 -16.10 -12.55
C LEU A 120 -15.99 -14.87 -13.46
N HIS A 121 -17.00 -14.03 -13.30
CA HIS A 121 -17.14 -12.75 -14.00
C HIS A 121 -17.03 -11.62 -12.98
N ASP A 122 -16.04 -10.76 -13.14
CA ASP A 122 -15.94 -9.49 -12.40
C ASP A 122 -16.72 -8.43 -13.20
N LEU A 123 -17.85 -7.98 -12.66
CA LEU A 123 -18.74 -7.01 -13.31
C LEU A 123 -18.20 -5.59 -13.31
N ASN A 124 -17.29 -5.26 -12.38
CA ASN A 124 -16.66 -3.95 -12.36
C ASN A 124 -15.60 -3.84 -13.47
N GLU A 125 -14.96 -4.95 -13.82
CA GLU A 125 -13.90 -5.01 -14.85
C GLU A 125 -14.39 -5.49 -16.21
N ASP A 126 -15.60 -6.04 -16.26
CA ASP A 126 -16.14 -6.81 -17.38
C ASP A 126 -15.19 -7.90 -17.89
N LYS A 127 -14.60 -8.67 -16.95
CA LYS A 127 -13.68 -9.78 -17.26
C LYS A 127 -14.24 -11.12 -16.82
N GLU A 128 -14.07 -12.11 -17.69
CA GLU A 128 -14.42 -13.49 -17.43
C GLU A 128 -13.18 -14.36 -17.29
N TYR A 129 -13.16 -15.19 -16.25
CA TYR A 129 -12.13 -16.18 -15.99
C TYR A 129 -12.75 -17.57 -15.95
N LYS A 130 -12.06 -18.55 -16.52
CA LYS A 130 -12.49 -19.95 -16.51
C LYS A 130 -11.38 -20.83 -15.99
N CYS A 131 -11.69 -21.72 -15.06
CA CYS A 131 -10.73 -22.74 -14.61
C CYS A 131 -11.43 -24.06 -14.29
N LYS A 132 -10.71 -25.15 -14.52
CA LYS A 132 -11.14 -26.49 -14.09
C LYS A 132 -10.80 -26.72 -12.62
N LEU A 133 -11.55 -27.61 -11.96
CA LEU A 133 -11.31 -28.02 -10.58
C LEU A 133 -9.88 -28.54 -10.37
N GLU A 134 -9.38 -29.37 -11.29
CA GLU A 134 -8.01 -29.91 -11.25
C GLU A 134 -6.92 -28.82 -11.27
N GLU A 135 -7.25 -27.65 -11.83
CA GLU A 135 -6.34 -26.50 -11.95
C GLU A 135 -6.70 -25.36 -10.99
N LEU A 136 -7.64 -25.59 -10.06
CA LEU A 136 -8.12 -24.56 -9.15
C LEU A 136 -6.95 -23.96 -8.35
N HIS A 137 -6.03 -24.79 -7.88
CA HIS A 137 -4.83 -24.35 -7.15
C HIS A 137 -3.92 -23.38 -7.93
N LYS A 138 -3.91 -23.46 -9.28
CA LYS A 138 -3.16 -22.53 -10.13
C LYS A 138 -3.88 -21.19 -10.26
N ASN A 139 -5.21 -21.19 -10.15
CA ASN A 139 -6.09 -20.06 -10.39
C ASN A 139 -6.74 -19.51 -9.11
N ILE A 140 -6.37 -20.04 -7.93
CA ILE A 140 -7.03 -19.73 -6.65
C ILE A 140 -6.91 -18.25 -6.27
N TYR A 141 -5.92 -17.56 -6.84
CA TYR A 141 -5.73 -16.12 -6.67
C TYR A 141 -6.91 -15.28 -7.17
N LEU A 142 -7.65 -15.75 -8.18
CA LEU A 142 -8.84 -15.07 -8.71
C LEU A 142 -9.96 -14.95 -7.66
N PHE A 143 -9.96 -15.85 -6.69
CA PHE A 143 -10.92 -15.91 -5.60
C PHE A 143 -10.35 -15.34 -4.29
N GLY A 144 -9.18 -14.69 -4.35
CA GLY A 144 -8.49 -14.11 -3.20
C GLY A 144 -9.32 -13.09 -2.42
N PHE A 145 -10.27 -12.43 -3.09
CA PHE A 145 -11.22 -11.51 -2.47
C PHE A 145 -12.02 -12.16 -1.33
N ILE A 146 -12.19 -13.48 -1.34
CA ILE A 146 -12.85 -14.22 -0.25
C ILE A 146 -12.02 -14.15 1.04
N ALA A 147 -10.68 -14.21 0.95
CA ALA A 147 -9.77 -14.02 2.08
C ALA A 147 -9.45 -12.54 2.38
N GLY A 148 -10.10 -11.59 1.70
CA GLY A 148 -9.80 -10.16 1.82
C GLY A 148 -8.64 -9.68 0.94
N TYR A 149 -8.02 -10.55 0.13
CA TYR A 149 -6.98 -10.12 -0.81
C TYR A 149 -7.59 -9.32 -1.97
N LYS A 150 -7.17 -8.06 -2.13
CA LYS A 150 -7.49 -7.28 -3.34
C LYS A 150 -6.67 -7.84 -4.52
N VAL A 151 -7.34 -8.26 -5.60
CA VAL A 151 -6.68 -8.58 -6.87
C VAL A 151 -6.01 -7.29 -7.35
N ARG A 152 -4.66 -7.25 -7.36
CA ARG A 152 -3.92 -6.10 -7.89
C ARG A 152 -4.27 -5.91 -9.37
N GLN A 153 -5.02 -4.87 -9.67
CA GLN A 153 -5.22 -4.42 -11.03
C GLN A 153 -4.06 -3.54 -11.46
N PHE A 154 -3.57 -3.75 -12.68
CA PHE A 154 -2.87 -2.71 -13.42
C PHE A 154 -3.93 -1.81 -14.07
N LYS A 155 -4.49 -0.86 -13.31
CA LYS A 155 -5.08 0.33 -13.93
C LYS A 155 -3.94 1.17 -14.53
N ASP A 156 -4.26 2.10 -15.43
CA ASP A 156 -3.30 3.13 -15.79
C ASP A 156 -2.91 3.88 -14.49
N GLN A 157 -1.69 3.64 -14.03
CA GLN A 157 -1.21 4.12 -12.75
C GLN A 157 -1.27 5.64 -12.70
N GLU A 158 -1.15 6.32 -13.85
CA GLU A 158 -1.28 7.76 -13.97
C GLU A 158 -2.70 8.25 -13.63
N GLN A 159 -3.75 7.58 -14.14
CA GLN A 159 -5.13 7.96 -13.85
C GLN A 159 -5.47 7.78 -12.37
N VAL A 160 -5.03 6.67 -11.77
CA VAL A 160 -5.24 6.40 -10.33
C VAL A 160 -4.62 7.50 -9.46
N ASN A 161 -3.44 7.99 -9.86
CA ASN A 161 -2.75 9.05 -9.15
C ASN A 161 -3.47 10.40 -9.28
N ILE A 162 -4.03 10.71 -10.46
CA ILE A 162 -4.83 11.91 -10.70
C ILE A 162 -6.07 11.90 -9.82
N ASP A 163 -6.84 10.80 -9.85
CA ASP A 163 -8.06 10.65 -9.06
C ASP A 163 -7.79 10.83 -7.56
N ALA A 164 -6.69 10.24 -7.05
CA ALA A 164 -6.31 10.37 -5.65
C ALA A 164 -5.92 11.81 -5.28
N ALA A 165 -5.19 12.51 -6.14
CA ALA A 165 -4.81 13.91 -5.93
C ALA A 165 -6.04 14.84 -5.94
N GLU A 166 -7.03 14.57 -6.79
CA GLU A 166 -8.30 15.31 -6.82
C GLU A 166 -9.08 15.12 -5.52
N LEU A 167 -9.21 13.89 -5.01
CA LEU A 167 -9.90 13.60 -3.74
C LEU A 167 -9.29 14.34 -2.54
N ILE A 168 -7.96 14.30 -2.38
CA ILE A 168 -7.27 15.02 -1.30
C ILE A 168 -7.35 16.54 -1.52
N GLY A 169 -7.24 17.00 -2.76
CA GLY A 169 -7.35 18.42 -3.11
C GLY A 169 -8.71 19.00 -2.74
N GLU A 170 -9.79 18.28 -3.02
CA GLU A 170 -11.16 18.68 -2.64
C GLU A 170 -11.34 18.80 -1.11
N LEU A 171 -10.75 17.88 -0.34
CA LEU A 171 -10.81 17.92 1.12
C LEU A 171 -9.93 19.05 1.69
N HIS A 172 -8.74 19.24 1.13
CA HIS A 172 -7.83 20.33 1.49
C HIS A 172 -8.50 21.69 1.29
N GLU A 173 -9.11 21.94 0.12
CA GLU A 173 -9.82 23.20 -0.17
C GLU A 173 -10.92 23.47 0.84
N SER A 174 -11.79 22.49 1.10
CA SER A 174 -12.89 22.67 2.05
C SER A 174 -12.39 23.01 3.46
N LEU A 175 -11.32 22.36 3.93
CA LEU A 175 -10.73 22.66 5.24
C LEU A 175 -10.01 24.02 5.27
N ALA A 176 -9.35 24.43 4.17
CA ALA A 176 -8.75 25.75 4.07
C ALA A 176 -9.82 26.85 4.09
N ASP A 177 -10.92 26.65 3.36
CA ASP A 177 -12.04 27.60 3.28
C ASP A 177 -12.80 27.76 4.62
N SER A 178 -12.75 26.76 5.51
CA SER A 178 -13.29 26.90 6.87
C SER A 178 -12.38 27.67 7.83
N GLY A 179 -11.19 28.08 7.38
CA GLY A 179 -10.23 28.85 8.15
C GLY A 179 -9.25 27.99 8.96
N TYR A 180 -9.14 26.69 8.68
CA TYR A 180 -8.11 25.85 9.28
C TYR A 180 -6.72 26.25 8.73
N THR A 181 -5.77 26.55 9.62
CA THR A 181 -4.52 27.23 9.23
C THR A 181 -3.66 26.37 8.30
N THR A 182 -2.97 26.98 7.33
CA THR A 182 -2.19 26.24 6.31
C THR A 182 -1.19 25.25 6.92
N HIS A 183 -0.46 25.65 7.95
CA HIS A 183 0.55 24.79 8.56
C HIS A 183 -0.05 23.59 9.32
N GLU A 184 -1.16 23.78 10.04
CA GLU A 184 -1.84 22.67 10.72
C GLU A 184 -2.63 21.80 9.73
N LEU A 185 -3.19 22.41 8.68
CA LEU A 185 -3.90 21.73 7.59
C LEU A 185 -2.99 20.71 6.91
N GLU A 186 -1.77 21.11 6.59
CA GLU A 186 -0.82 20.22 5.92
C GLU A 186 -0.49 19.01 6.79
N GLN A 187 -0.17 19.23 8.07
CA GLN A 187 0.12 18.15 9.02
C GLN A 187 -1.07 17.24 9.23
N PHE A 188 -2.28 17.82 9.34
CA PHE A 188 -3.52 17.08 9.49
C PHE A 188 -3.78 16.18 8.27
N LEU A 189 -3.59 16.70 7.06
CA LEU A 189 -3.78 15.93 5.82
C LEU A 189 -2.75 14.81 5.65
N ILE A 190 -1.49 15.01 6.05
CA ILE A 190 -0.50 13.91 6.02
C ILE A 190 -0.94 12.78 6.96
N ARG A 191 -1.42 13.11 8.17
CA ARG A 191 -1.96 12.13 9.13
C ARG A 191 -3.18 11.41 8.57
N LEU A 192 -4.09 12.12 7.90
CA LEU A 192 -5.23 11.49 7.22
C LEU A 192 -4.80 10.59 6.06
N LEU A 193 -3.87 11.03 5.22
CA LEU A 193 -3.35 10.26 4.10
C LEU A 193 -2.68 8.96 4.59
N PHE A 194 -1.95 9.04 5.71
CA PHE A 194 -1.45 7.86 6.39
C PHE A 194 -2.61 6.92 6.79
N CYS A 195 -3.65 7.42 7.45
CA CYS A 195 -4.77 6.58 7.89
C CYS A 195 -5.49 5.89 6.71
N LEU A 196 -5.72 6.63 5.62
CA LEU A 196 -6.34 6.12 4.39
C LEU A 196 -5.50 4.97 3.79
N PHE A 197 -4.20 5.17 3.68
CA PHE A 197 -3.31 4.11 3.21
C PHE A 197 -3.23 2.94 4.19
N ALA A 198 -3.18 3.22 5.49
CA ALA A 198 -3.06 2.22 6.53
C ALA A 198 -4.27 1.26 6.57
N ASP A 199 -5.46 1.80 6.33
CA ASP A 199 -6.71 1.04 6.24
C ASP A 199 -6.73 0.06 5.06
N ASP A 200 -6.16 0.47 3.93
CA ASP A 200 -6.14 -0.31 2.69
C ASP A 200 -4.94 -1.25 2.53
N ALA A 201 -3.79 -0.87 3.07
CA ALA A 201 -2.55 -1.63 2.94
C ALA A 201 -2.39 -2.70 4.05
N GLY A 202 -3.38 -2.85 4.93
CA GLY A 202 -3.38 -3.86 6.00
C GLY A 202 -2.46 -3.52 7.16
N ILE A 203 -2.24 -2.24 7.43
CA ILE A 203 -1.63 -1.75 8.68
C ILE A 203 -2.70 -1.73 9.76
N PHE A 204 -3.86 -1.15 9.44
CA PHE A 204 -5.05 -1.25 10.26
C PHE A 204 -5.79 -2.53 9.93
N GLU A 205 -6.72 -2.90 10.80
CA GLU A 205 -7.72 -3.89 10.42
C GLU A 205 -8.54 -3.35 9.25
N GLN A 206 -8.75 -4.17 8.22
CA GLN A 206 -9.28 -3.71 6.94
C GLN A 206 -10.63 -2.99 7.10
N GLY A 207 -10.68 -1.73 6.62
CA GLY A 207 -11.88 -0.90 6.62
C GLY A 207 -12.25 -0.34 7.99
N ILE A 208 -11.44 -0.51 9.02
CA ILE A 208 -11.76 -0.02 10.37
C ILE A 208 -11.82 1.50 10.42
N PHE A 209 -10.98 2.20 9.66
CA PHE A 209 -10.98 3.66 9.64
C PHE A 209 -12.28 4.18 8.99
N GLN A 210 -12.64 3.65 7.83
CA GLN A 210 -13.92 3.97 7.19
C GLN A 210 -15.11 3.66 8.11
N HIS A 211 -15.17 2.43 8.62
CA HIS A 211 -16.26 1.96 9.45
C HIS A 211 -16.43 2.78 10.72
N TYR A 212 -15.31 3.17 11.35
CA TYR A 212 -15.35 4.05 12.52
C TYR A 212 -16.00 5.40 12.19
N ILE A 213 -15.63 6.02 11.06
CA ILE A 213 -16.24 7.29 10.63
C ILE A 213 -17.74 7.08 10.36
N GLU A 214 -18.11 6.02 9.65
CA GLU A 214 -19.51 5.75 9.31
C GLU A 214 -20.39 5.51 10.54
N GLU A 215 -19.90 4.77 11.54
CA GLU A 215 -20.70 4.36 12.69
C GLU A 215 -20.63 5.28 13.90
N ARG A 216 -19.50 5.98 14.10
CA ARG A 216 -19.22 6.71 15.34
C ARG A 216 -19.26 8.23 15.20
N THR A 217 -19.47 8.76 13.98
CA THR A 217 -19.58 10.20 13.74
C THR A 217 -20.96 10.56 13.20
N VAL A 218 -21.47 11.73 13.56
CA VAL A 218 -22.78 12.20 13.10
C VAL A 218 -22.76 12.61 11.63
N GLU A 219 -23.89 12.41 10.93
CA GLU A 219 -24.00 12.67 9.48
C GLU A 219 -23.78 14.14 9.08
N ASP A 220 -24.01 15.08 10.01
CA ASP A 220 -23.78 16.51 9.80
C ASP A 220 -22.29 16.90 9.92
N GLY A 221 -21.42 15.98 10.34
CA GLY A 221 -19.97 16.16 10.46
C GLY A 221 -19.49 16.92 11.70
N GLY A 222 -20.39 17.37 12.58
CA GLY A 222 -20.05 18.28 13.67
C GLY A 222 -19.07 17.72 14.71
N ASP A 223 -18.99 16.40 14.87
CA ASP A 223 -18.09 15.72 15.81
C ASP A 223 -16.82 15.12 15.17
N LEU A 224 -16.78 15.06 13.83
CA LEU A 224 -15.76 14.29 13.09
C LEU A 224 -14.33 14.72 13.42
N GLY A 225 -14.06 16.03 13.52
CA GLY A 225 -12.73 16.53 13.86
C GLY A 225 -12.23 16.03 15.22
N SER A 226 -13.12 15.94 16.22
CA SER A 226 -12.78 15.45 17.55
C SER A 226 -12.46 13.95 17.52
N HIS A 227 -13.23 13.18 16.76
CA HIS A 227 -12.99 11.75 16.53
C HIS A 227 -11.65 11.49 15.84
N LEU A 228 -11.33 12.25 14.78
CA LEU A 228 -10.05 12.13 14.08
C LEU A 228 -8.86 12.49 14.98
N SER A 229 -8.99 13.54 15.78
CA SER A 229 -7.97 13.93 16.76
C SER A 229 -7.75 12.84 17.82
N HIS A 230 -8.82 12.18 18.26
CA HIS A 230 -8.72 11.05 19.18
C HIS A 230 -8.05 9.84 18.53
N ILE A 231 -8.37 9.51 17.27
CA ILE A 231 -7.67 8.46 16.52
C ILE A 231 -6.17 8.78 16.46
N PHE A 232 -5.77 10.01 16.12
CA PHE A 232 -4.36 10.40 16.05
C PHE A 232 -3.64 10.22 17.40
N GLN A 233 -4.30 10.58 18.50
CA GLN A 233 -3.77 10.32 19.83
C GLN A 233 -3.61 8.82 20.10
N ILE A 234 -4.58 7.99 19.72
CA ILE A 234 -4.49 6.53 19.88
C ILE A 234 -3.34 5.94 19.05
N LEU A 235 -3.11 6.44 17.83
CA LEU A 235 -2.00 6.02 16.98
C LEU A 235 -0.62 6.39 17.57
N ASP A 236 -0.55 7.44 18.41
CA ASP A 236 0.64 7.88 19.14
C ASP A 236 0.76 7.26 20.56
N THR A 237 -0.26 6.55 21.04
CA THR A 237 -0.28 6.00 22.40
C THR A 237 0.00 4.49 22.38
N PRO A 238 1.07 4.01 23.06
CA PRO A 238 1.33 2.57 23.23
C PRO A 238 0.12 1.83 23.78
N SER A 239 -0.16 0.63 23.27
CA SER A 239 -1.38 -0.13 23.60
C SER A 239 -1.54 -0.38 25.11
N GLU A 240 -0.44 -0.59 25.81
CA GLU A 240 -0.34 -0.79 27.26
C GLU A 240 -0.59 0.47 28.10
N GLU A 241 -0.46 1.66 27.52
CA GLU A 241 -0.71 2.95 28.17
C GLU A 241 -2.14 3.47 27.94
N ARG A 242 -2.92 2.79 27.09
CA ARG A 242 -4.30 3.16 26.78
C ARG A 242 -5.22 2.87 27.97
N GLN A 243 -6.29 3.66 28.08
CA GLN A 243 -7.29 3.49 29.13
C GLN A 243 -8.05 2.16 28.97
N ASN A 244 -8.28 1.46 30.09
CA ASN A 244 -8.95 0.14 30.10
C ASN A 244 -10.41 0.16 29.62
N ASN A 245 -11.05 1.33 29.65
CA ASN A 245 -12.43 1.56 29.22
C ASN A 245 -12.51 2.30 27.87
N LEU A 246 -11.40 2.34 27.12
CA LEU A 246 -11.39 2.89 25.76
C LEU A 246 -12.40 2.14 24.89
N ASP A 247 -13.03 2.88 23.97
CA ASP A 247 -13.95 2.31 23.01
C ASP A 247 -13.32 1.15 22.22
N GLU A 248 -14.09 0.07 22.01
CA GLU A 248 -13.59 -1.15 21.39
C GLU A 248 -13.07 -0.90 19.96
N ASN A 249 -13.74 -0.06 19.16
CA ASN A 249 -13.26 0.27 17.82
C ASN A 249 -11.98 1.11 17.86
N LEU A 250 -11.86 2.02 18.82
CA LEU A 250 -10.61 2.77 19.01
C LEU A 250 -9.45 1.88 19.47
N SER A 251 -9.70 0.90 20.34
CA SER A 251 -8.66 0.00 20.84
C SER A 251 -8.01 -0.87 19.77
N ARG A 252 -8.70 -1.08 18.64
CA ARG A 252 -8.25 -1.90 17.51
C ARG A 252 -7.23 -1.19 16.61
N PHE A 253 -7.12 0.14 16.67
CA PHE A 253 -6.07 0.86 15.95
C PHE A 253 -4.70 0.52 16.56
N PRO A 254 -3.67 0.19 15.75
CA PRO A 254 -2.36 -0.13 16.27
C PRO A 254 -1.67 1.11 16.86
N HIS A 255 -0.66 0.90 17.69
CA HIS A 255 0.30 1.95 18.00
C HIS A 255 1.26 2.04 16.79
N VAL A 256 1.28 3.21 16.14
CA VAL A 256 2.14 3.44 14.97
C VAL A 256 3.53 3.88 15.42
N ASN A 257 3.61 4.79 16.41
CA ASN A 257 4.83 5.47 16.85
C ASN A 257 5.46 6.37 15.76
N GLY A 258 6.48 7.15 16.12
CA GLY A 258 7.19 8.05 15.19
C GLY A 258 6.70 9.49 15.24
N ARG A 259 7.47 10.43 14.69
CA ARG A 259 7.19 11.88 14.79
C ARG A 259 5.93 12.33 14.06
N LEU A 260 5.30 11.47 13.25
CA LEU A 260 4.12 11.80 12.46
C LEU A 260 2.91 12.20 13.33
N PHE A 261 2.59 11.39 14.34
CA PHE A 261 1.44 11.61 15.23
C PHE A 261 1.83 12.36 16.51
N ALA A 262 3.12 12.62 16.70
CA ALA A 262 3.63 13.35 17.84
C ALA A 262 3.04 14.77 17.92
N GLY A 263 2.56 15.13 19.10
CA GLY A 263 2.05 16.47 19.40
C GLY A 263 0.61 16.72 18.92
N PRO A 264 -0.13 17.54 19.67
CA PRO A 264 -1.51 17.86 19.33
C PRO A 264 -1.58 18.79 18.12
N LEU A 265 -2.64 18.62 17.31
CA LEU A 265 -3.10 19.61 16.34
C LEU A 265 -4.40 20.22 16.85
N SER A 266 -4.71 21.44 16.42
CA SER A 266 -6.04 22.02 16.64
C SER A 266 -7.12 21.11 16.06
N ILE A 267 -8.29 21.04 16.71
CA ILE A 267 -9.39 20.20 16.22
C ILE A 267 -10.07 20.92 15.04
N PRO A 268 -10.03 20.37 13.80
CA PRO A 268 -10.72 20.98 12.67
C PRO A 268 -12.24 20.87 12.81
N SER A 269 -12.96 21.90 12.35
CA SER A 269 -14.42 21.84 12.25
C SER A 269 -14.85 21.30 10.89
N PHE A 270 -15.64 20.23 10.90
CA PHE A 270 -16.19 19.61 9.71
C PHE A 270 -17.68 19.94 9.56
N ASP A 271 -18.15 19.95 8.32
CA ASP A 271 -19.56 19.93 7.97
C ASP A 271 -19.93 18.62 7.23
N SER A 272 -21.19 18.47 6.86
CA SER A 272 -21.67 17.27 6.17
C SER A 272 -20.99 17.07 4.80
N LYS A 273 -20.63 18.16 4.11
CA LYS A 273 -19.93 18.08 2.82
C LYS A 273 -18.52 17.51 3.04
N MET A 274 -17.77 18.03 4.00
CA MET A 274 -16.41 17.57 4.31
C MET A 274 -16.39 16.12 4.82
N ARG A 275 -17.36 15.72 5.66
CA ARG A 275 -17.52 14.33 6.07
C ARG A 275 -17.69 13.41 4.86
N ASN A 276 -18.56 13.78 3.92
CA ASN A 276 -18.77 13.00 2.71
C ASN A 276 -17.53 12.99 1.80
N GLN A 277 -16.76 14.08 1.73
CA GLN A 277 -15.48 14.10 1.01
C GLN A 277 -14.46 13.13 1.63
N LEU A 278 -14.34 13.09 2.97
CA LEU A 278 -13.48 12.12 3.65
C LEU A 278 -13.94 10.67 3.41
N LEU A 279 -15.25 10.39 3.48
CA LEU A 279 -15.79 9.06 3.16
C LEU A 279 -15.55 8.66 1.70
N LYS A 280 -15.58 9.61 0.75
CA LYS A 280 -15.16 9.35 -0.63
C LYS A 280 -13.68 8.97 -0.70
N CYS A 281 -12.83 9.63 0.08
CA CYS A 281 -11.42 9.25 0.20
C CYS A 281 -11.29 7.83 0.77
N CYS A 282 -12.04 7.47 1.81
CA CYS A 282 -12.03 6.11 2.38
C CYS A 282 -12.43 5.02 1.36
N ASN A 283 -13.34 5.33 0.44
CA ASN A 283 -13.78 4.37 -0.59
C ASN A 283 -12.79 4.19 -1.75
N PHE A 284 -11.75 5.04 -1.84
CA PHE A 284 -10.71 4.91 -2.83
C PHE A 284 -9.68 3.85 -2.40
N ASP A 285 -9.17 3.03 -3.33
CA ASP A 285 -8.17 1.99 -3.02
C ASP A 285 -6.74 2.56 -3.03
N TRP A 286 -6.29 3.05 -1.87
CA TRP A 286 -4.97 3.65 -1.65
C TRP A 286 -3.81 2.67 -1.81
N SER A 287 -4.08 1.36 -1.76
CA SER A 287 -3.05 0.32 -1.98
C SER A 287 -2.45 0.33 -3.39
N GLN A 288 -3.14 0.99 -4.35
CA GLN A 288 -2.67 1.13 -5.74
C GLN A 288 -1.68 2.30 -5.92
N ILE A 289 -1.59 3.20 -4.94
CA ILE A 289 -0.72 4.38 -5.01
C ILE A 289 0.71 4.01 -4.60
N SER A 290 1.68 4.42 -5.42
CA SER A 290 3.08 4.26 -5.08
C SER A 290 3.49 5.32 -4.03
N PRO A 291 4.12 4.95 -2.90
CA PRO A 291 4.64 5.92 -1.94
C PRO A 291 5.58 6.96 -2.58
N ALA A 292 6.26 6.60 -3.68
CA ALA A 292 7.15 7.51 -4.42
C ALA A 292 6.42 8.65 -5.15
N ILE A 293 5.09 8.64 -5.23
CA ILE A 293 4.32 9.75 -5.79
C ILE A 293 3.61 10.58 -4.72
N PHE A 294 3.74 10.23 -3.43
CA PHE A 294 3.04 10.93 -2.35
C PHE A 294 3.37 12.42 -2.32
N GLY A 295 4.64 12.76 -2.56
CA GLY A 295 5.06 14.15 -2.67
C GLY A 295 4.34 14.91 -3.78
N ALA A 296 4.27 14.30 -4.96
CA ALA A 296 3.59 14.89 -6.11
C ALA A 296 2.08 14.99 -5.86
N LEU A 297 1.49 13.94 -5.30
CA LEU A 297 0.07 13.88 -4.93
C LEU A 297 -0.29 15.00 -3.96
N PHE A 298 0.52 15.20 -2.91
CA PHE A 298 0.30 16.26 -1.93
C PHE A 298 0.50 17.66 -2.53
N GLN A 299 1.54 17.87 -3.33
CA GLN A 299 1.78 19.13 -4.01
C GLN A 299 0.67 19.47 -5.01
N SER A 300 0.18 18.47 -5.76
CA SER A 300 -0.94 18.64 -6.67
C SER A 300 -2.24 18.91 -5.91
N ALA A 301 -2.47 18.28 -4.76
CA ALA A 301 -3.66 18.54 -3.94
C ALA A 301 -3.71 19.99 -3.42
N THR A 302 -2.55 20.52 -2.99
CA THR A 302 -2.42 21.85 -2.38
C THR A 302 -2.33 23.01 -3.38
N ASP A 303 -1.92 22.76 -4.63
CA ASP A 303 -1.83 23.78 -5.70
C ASP A 303 -2.81 23.50 -6.85
N GLN A 304 -3.88 24.31 -6.94
CA GLN A 304 -4.91 24.22 -7.99
C GLN A 304 -4.34 24.19 -9.42
N SER A 305 -3.24 24.91 -9.68
CA SER A 305 -2.63 24.99 -11.01
C SER A 305 -1.87 23.72 -11.40
N LYS A 306 -1.49 22.90 -10.40
CA LYS A 306 -0.67 21.69 -10.55
C LYS A 306 -1.45 20.37 -10.43
N ARG A 307 -2.76 20.40 -10.14
CA ARG A 307 -3.62 19.19 -10.06
C ARG A 307 -3.56 18.30 -11.30
N ARG A 308 -3.50 18.91 -12.50
CA ARG A 308 -3.49 18.21 -13.79
C ARG A 308 -2.09 17.86 -14.30
N ASN A 309 -1.04 18.29 -13.60
CA ASN A 309 0.35 18.14 -13.99
C ASN A 309 1.17 17.57 -12.81
N LEU A 310 0.80 16.36 -12.36
CA LEU A 310 1.55 15.62 -11.34
C LEU A 310 3.06 15.58 -11.66
N GLY A 311 3.44 15.53 -12.94
CA GLY A 311 4.83 15.37 -13.41
C GLY A 311 5.75 16.60 -13.40
N ALA A 312 5.35 17.79 -12.96
CA ALA A 312 6.14 19.01 -13.20
C ALA A 312 7.33 19.24 -12.24
N HIS A 313 7.34 18.62 -11.06
CA HIS A 313 8.33 18.95 -10.01
C HIS A 313 8.93 17.76 -9.24
N TYR A 314 8.54 16.51 -9.52
CA TYR A 314 9.14 15.33 -8.88
C TYR A 314 10.02 14.54 -9.85
N THR A 315 11.08 13.92 -9.32
CA THR A 315 11.92 13.01 -10.12
C THR A 315 11.17 11.71 -10.34
N SER A 316 10.80 11.42 -11.60
CA SER A 316 10.07 10.20 -11.95
C SER A 316 10.87 8.94 -11.64
N GLU A 317 10.18 7.83 -11.37
CA GLU A 317 10.81 6.54 -11.11
C GLU A 317 11.78 6.14 -12.23
N HIS A 318 11.39 6.34 -13.49
CA HIS A 318 12.24 6.10 -14.65
C HIS A 318 13.57 6.87 -14.58
N ASN A 319 13.52 8.14 -14.20
CA ASN A 319 14.73 8.96 -14.07
C ASN A 319 15.56 8.58 -12.85
N ILE A 320 14.92 8.18 -11.74
CA ILE A 320 15.63 7.65 -10.56
C ILE A 320 16.37 6.35 -10.93
N MET A 321 15.71 5.43 -11.63
CA MET A 321 16.32 4.17 -12.07
C MET A 321 17.58 4.41 -12.91
N LYS A 322 17.55 5.38 -13.84
CA LYS A 322 18.74 5.76 -14.63
C LYS A 322 19.94 6.21 -13.79
N VAL A 323 19.71 6.70 -12.56
CA VAL A 323 20.77 7.09 -11.63
C VAL A 323 21.19 5.89 -10.79
N ILE A 324 20.26 5.21 -10.13
CA ILE A 324 20.60 4.18 -9.13
C ILE A 324 21.10 2.87 -9.76
N GLN A 325 20.68 2.54 -10.98
CA GLN A 325 21.16 1.37 -11.74
C GLN A 325 22.69 1.37 -11.88
N PRO A 326 23.29 2.35 -12.59
CA PRO A 326 24.74 2.39 -12.73
C PRO A 326 25.47 2.76 -11.43
N LEU A 327 24.82 3.45 -10.49
CA LEU A 327 25.47 3.90 -9.25
C LEU A 327 25.79 2.74 -8.29
N PHE A 328 24.87 1.79 -8.11
CA PHE A 328 25.06 0.66 -7.20
C PHE A 328 24.26 -0.59 -7.55
N LEU A 329 23.07 -0.45 -8.12
CA LEU A 329 22.11 -1.54 -8.20
C LEU A 329 22.55 -2.62 -9.21
N ASP A 330 23.11 -2.23 -10.35
CA ASP A 330 23.58 -3.16 -11.38
C ASP A 330 24.72 -4.03 -10.84
N GLU A 331 25.71 -3.43 -10.16
CA GLU A 331 26.83 -4.16 -9.55
C GLU A 331 26.33 -5.20 -8.53
N LEU A 332 25.40 -4.81 -7.65
CA LEU A 332 24.82 -5.70 -6.64
C LEU A 332 24.03 -6.85 -7.29
N ARG A 333 23.25 -6.56 -8.34
CA ARG A 333 22.49 -7.55 -9.10
C ARG A 333 23.42 -8.53 -9.83
N GLU A 334 24.49 -8.04 -10.44
CA GLU A 334 25.51 -8.89 -11.08
C GLU A 334 26.23 -9.79 -10.07
N ARG A 335 26.59 -9.25 -8.89
CA ARG A 335 27.17 -10.05 -7.80
C ARG A 335 26.21 -11.14 -7.34
N PHE A 336 24.92 -10.83 -7.21
CA PHE A 336 23.89 -11.82 -6.92
C PHE A 336 23.83 -12.92 -7.99
N GLN A 337 23.79 -12.58 -9.28
CA GLN A 337 23.74 -13.58 -10.35
C GLN A 337 24.99 -14.47 -10.36
N ARG A 338 26.18 -13.87 -10.19
CA ARG A 338 27.46 -14.60 -10.13
C ARG A 338 27.52 -15.60 -8.97
N HIS A 339 26.87 -15.29 -7.85
CA HIS A 339 26.93 -16.09 -6.61
C HIS A 339 25.65 -16.85 -6.28
N LYS A 340 24.68 -16.91 -7.20
CA LYS A 340 23.33 -17.45 -6.96
C LYS A 340 23.29 -18.87 -6.38
N SER A 341 24.30 -19.70 -6.65
CA SER A 341 24.43 -21.07 -6.11
C SER A 341 25.37 -21.20 -4.91
N ASN A 342 26.09 -20.14 -4.53
CA ASN A 342 27.07 -20.14 -3.45
C ASN A 342 26.48 -19.49 -2.19
N LYS A 343 25.99 -20.33 -1.26
CA LYS A 343 25.34 -19.88 -0.02
C LYS A 343 26.21 -18.95 0.84
N LYS A 344 27.53 -19.17 0.89
CA LYS A 344 28.46 -18.34 1.68
C LYS A 344 28.60 -16.95 1.05
N ALA A 345 28.81 -16.88 -0.26
CA ALA A 345 28.90 -15.62 -0.98
C ALA A 345 27.57 -14.84 -0.95
N LEU A 346 26.43 -15.52 -0.96
CA LEU A 346 25.11 -14.89 -0.77
C LEU A 346 24.93 -14.33 0.64
N GLU A 347 25.41 -15.02 1.68
CA GLU A 347 25.40 -14.48 3.05
C GLU A 347 26.30 -13.24 3.18
N GLU A 348 27.47 -13.24 2.53
CA GLU A 348 28.36 -12.06 2.48
C GLU A 348 27.72 -10.90 1.72
N LEU A 349 27.06 -11.15 0.58
CA LEU A 349 26.30 -10.15 -0.15
C LEU A 349 25.13 -9.61 0.69
N HIS A 350 24.42 -10.48 1.42
CA HIS A 350 23.33 -10.07 2.29
C HIS A 350 23.81 -9.14 3.42
N LYS A 351 24.94 -9.48 4.06
CA LYS A 351 25.58 -8.61 5.06
C LYS A 351 26.00 -7.27 4.45
N ASN A 352 26.52 -7.30 3.21
CA ASN A 352 26.94 -6.09 2.52
C ASN A 352 25.75 -5.14 2.26
N ILE A 353 24.65 -5.62 1.68
CA ILE A 353 23.49 -4.76 1.39
C ILE A 353 22.81 -4.21 2.66
N ALA A 354 22.83 -4.97 3.76
CA ALA A 354 22.31 -4.54 5.05
C ALA A 354 23.19 -3.48 5.75
N GLY A 355 24.45 -3.33 5.30
CA GLY A 355 25.38 -2.33 5.83
C GLY A 355 25.50 -1.07 4.97
N LEU A 356 24.84 -1.01 3.81
CA LEU A 356 24.90 0.17 2.93
C LEU A 356 24.14 1.34 3.57
N LYS A 357 24.68 2.55 3.45
CA LYS A 357 24.02 3.79 3.88
C LYS A 357 23.90 4.78 2.73
N PHE A 358 22.73 5.38 2.57
CA PHE A 358 22.38 6.26 1.45
C PHE A 358 22.02 7.65 1.96
N LEU A 359 22.58 8.69 1.34
CA LEU A 359 22.25 10.08 1.65
C LEU A 359 21.68 10.80 0.41
N ASP A 360 20.53 11.44 0.59
CA ASP A 360 20.02 12.45 -0.33
C ASP A 360 19.97 13.84 0.34
N PRO A 361 20.92 14.74 0.02
CA PRO A 361 21.04 16.05 0.67
C PRO A 361 20.05 17.10 0.15
N ALA A 362 19.13 16.73 -0.74
CA ALA A 362 18.03 17.59 -1.18
C ALA A 362 16.82 16.69 -1.50
N CYS A 363 16.39 15.93 -0.50
CA CYS A 363 15.59 14.75 -0.73
C CYS A 363 14.14 15.02 -1.17
N GLY A 364 13.63 16.24 -0.99
CA GLY A 364 12.24 16.55 -1.24
C GLY A 364 11.35 15.59 -0.45
N CYS A 365 10.41 14.96 -1.16
CA CYS A 365 9.50 13.95 -0.59
C CYS A 365 10.11 12.54 -0.53
N GLY A 366 11.42 12.39 -0.71
CA GLY A 366 12.17 11.15 -0.45
C GLY A 366 12.20 10.14 -1.59
N ASN A 367 11.74 10.47 -2.80
CA ASN A 367 11.56 9.51 -3.90
C ASN A 367 12.81 8.67 -4.21
N PHE A 368 13.98 9.28 -4.21
CA PHE A 368 15.25 8.59 -4.41
C PHE A 368 15.50 7.53 -3.33
N LEU A 369 15.28 7.89 -2.06
CA LEU A 369 15.42 7.00 -0.91
C LEU A 369 14.40 5.85 -0.96
N ILE A 370 13.14 6.18 -1.28
CA ILE A 370 12.03 5.22 -1.38
C ILE A 370 12.31 4.16 -2.44
N ILE A 371 12.70 4.58 -3.66
CA ILE A 371 12.98 3.65 -4.76
C ILE A 371 14.26 2.84 -4.48
N ALA A 372 15.32 3.48 -3.98
CA ALA A 372 16.54 2.76 -3.60
C ALA A 372 16.25 1.68 -2.53
N TYR A 373 15.48 2.02 -1.51
CA TYR A 373 15.04 1.09 -0.47
C TYR A 373 14.22 -0.07 -1.05
N ARG A 374 13.22 0.22 -1.89
CA ARG A 374 12.39 -0.80 -2.56
C ARG A 374 13.24 -1.78 -3.37
N GLU A 375 14.19 -1.28 -4.15
CA GLU A 375 15.07 -2.12 -4.96
C GLU A 375 16.04 -2.95 -4.12
N LEU A 376 16.54 -2.40 -3.00
CA LEU A 376 17.35 -3.13 -2.02
C LEU A 376 16.55 -4.27 -1.37
N ARG A 377 15.32 -4.00 -0.91
CA ARG A 377 14.42 -5.02 -0.35
C ARG A 377 14.07 -6.09 -1.38
N GLN A 378 13.90 -5.72 -2.65
CA GLN A 378 13.67 -6.70 -3.71
C GLN A 378 14.89 -7.60 -3.92
N LEU A 379 16.10 -7.04 -3.95
CA LEU A 379 17.34 -7.81 -4.03
C LEU A 379 17.52 -8.71 -2.80
N GLU A 380 17.24 -8.22 -1.60
CA GLU A 380 17.28 -8.97 -0.35
C GLU A 380 16.39 -10.21 -0.42
N MET A 381 15.13 -10.06 -0.86
CA MET A 381 14.22 -11.18 -1.07
C MET A 381 14.77 -12.22 -2.05
N ASP A 382 15.40 -11.78 -3.14
CA ASP A 382 15.98 -12.69 -4.12
C ASP A 382 17.19 -13.46 -3.55
N ILE A 383 17.99 -12.80 -2.70
CA ILE A 383 19.08 -13.43 -1.95
C ILE A 383 18.54 -14.47 -0.96
N ILE A 384 17.51 -14.12 -0.17
CA ILE A 384 16.89 -15.04 0.80
C ILE A 384 16.31 -16.26 0.06
N LYS A 385 15.56 -16.06 -1.02
CA LYS A 385 15.04 -17.15 -1.87
C LYS A 385 16.14 -18.08 -2.34
N ALA A 386 17.22 -17.54 -2.91
CA ALA A 386 18.32 -18.34 -3.42
C ALA A 386 19.03 -19.15 -2.33
N ARG A 387 19.08 -18.64 -1.09
CA ARG A 387 19.68 -19.35 0.05
C ARG A 387 18.82 -20.50 0.58
N LEU A 388 17.49 -20.31 0.61
CA LEU A 388 16.53 -21.33 1.04
C LEU A 388 16.37 -22.45 -0.01
N GLY A 389 16.46 -22.11 -1.30
CA GLY A 389 16.36 -23.09 -2.39
C GLY A 389 14.92 -23.53 -2.67
N ALA A 390 14.72 -24.78 -3.11
CA ALA A 390 13.40 -25.33 -3.48
C ALA A 390 12.47 -25.54 -2.29
N THR A 391 13.03 -25.64 -1.08
CA THR A 391 12.28 -25.72 0.16
C THR A 391 11.97 -24.30 0.62
N LEU A 392 10.96 -23.68 0.00
CA LEU A 392 10.38 -22.42 0.51
C LEU A 392 9.64 -22.61 1.85
N ALA A 393 9.54 -23.86 2.34
CA ALA A 393 9.10 -24.14 3.69
C ALA A 393 10.19 -23.65 4.65
N ILE A 394 9.97 -22.46 5.20
CA ILE A 394 10.63 -22.00 6.40
C ILE A 394 10.36 -23.06 7.47
N ASP A 395 11.41 -23.74 7.91
CA ASP A 395 11.32 -24.61 9.07
C ASP A 395 11.02 -23.75 10.30
N ALA A 396 10.31 -24.30 11.28
CA ALA A 396 10.03 -23.61 12.55
C ALA A 396 11.31 -23.12 13.28
N ALA A 397 12.49 -23.54 12.82
CA ALA A 397 13.79 -23.13 13.31
C ALA A 397 14.27 -21.76 12.78
N THR A 398 13.75 -21.24 11.65
CA THR A 398 14.28 -20.01 11.02
C THR A 398 13.20 -19.04 10.54
N PRO A 399 12.41 -18.42 11.43
CA PRO A 399 11.33 -17.52 11.03
C PRO A 399 11.84 -16.38 10.15
N ILE A 400 11.01 -15.92 9.20
CA ILE A 400 11.39 -14.90 8.20
C ILE A 400 11.94 -13.62 8.85
N CYS A 401 11.44 -13.28 10.04
CA CYS A 401 11.86 -12.12 10.80
C CYS A 401 13.36 -12.13 11.17
N ASN A 402 13.97 -13.31 11.28
CA ASN A 402 15.41 -13.46 11.56
C ASN A 402 16.27 -13.39 10.29
N LEU A 403 15.64 -13.47 9.12
CA LEU A 403 16.33 -13.44 7.84
C LEU A 403 16.42 -12.02 7.28
N VAL A 404 15.39 -11.19 7.44
CA VAL A 404 15.38 -9.79 6.94
C VAL A 404 16.36 -8.92 7.74
N ARG A 405 17.18 -8.14 7.04
CA ARG A 405 18.21 -7.27 7.62
C ARG A 405 18.17 -5.83 7.10
N VAL A 406 17.71 -5.63 5.85
CA VAL A 406 17.56 -4.29 5.26
C VAL A 406 16.41 -3.57 5.95
N ASP A 407 16.64 -2.30 6.28
CA ASP A 407 15.72 -1.50 7.09
C ASP A 407 15.85 0.00 6.75
N VAL A 408 14.87 0.79 7.18
CA VAL A 408 14.75 2.20 6.81
C VAL A 408 15.83 3.10 7.44
N ASP A 409 16.48 2.65 8.51
CA ASP A 409 17.58 3.37 9.20
C ASP A 409 18.89 3.45 8.39
N GLN A 410 18.94 2.77 7.24
CA GLN A 410 20.01 2.89 6.25
C GLN A 410 19.90 4.16 5.38
N PHE A 411 18.79 4.89 5.47
CA PHE A 411 18.46 6.00 4.57
C PHE A 411 18.47 7.34 5.32
N TYR A 412 19.12 8.32 4.72
CA TYR A 412 19.38 9.64 5.27
C TYR A 412 18.97 10.70 4.25
N GLY A 413 18.34 11.78 4.74
CA GLY A 413 17.83 12.85 3.88
C GLY A 413 17.95 14.21 4.54
N ILE A 414 18.26 15.23 3.74
CA ILE A 414 18.21 16.64 4.16
C ILE A 414 17.24 17.36 3.25
N GLU A 415 16.29 18.08 3.83
CA GLU A 415 15.28 18.82 3.09
C GLU A 415 15.02 20.16 3.77
N ILE A 416 14.94 21.23 2.97
CA ILE A 416 14.84 22.60 3.48
C ILE A 416 13.40 22.97 3.86
N GLU A 417 12.40 22.29 3.29
CA GLU A 417 10.98 22.48 3.61
C GLU A 417 10.48 21.38 4.56
N GLU A 418 9.82 21.77 5.66
CA GLU A 418 9.36 20.84 6.69
C GLU A 418 8.38 19.78 6.15
N LEU A 419 7.46 20.21 5.30
CA LEU A 419 6.38 19.36 4.79
C LEU A 419 6.93 18.21 3.91
N PRO A 420 7.71 18.45 2.85
CA PRO A 420 8.37 17.39 2.09
C PRO A 420 9.20 16.45 2.95
N ALA A 421 9.91 16.96 3.96
CA ALA A 421 10.68 16.14 4.90
C ALA A 421 9.78 15.15 5.66
N LYS A 422 8.62 15.61 6.17
CA LYS A 422 7.63 14.75 6.83
C LYS A 422 7.03 13.73 5.87
N ILE A 423 6.70 14.14 4.63
CA ILE A 423 6.19 13.22 3.61
C ILE A 423 7.22 12.12 3.31
N ALA A 424 8.50 12.46 3.22
CA ALA A 424 9.58 11.50 3.00
C ALA A 424 9.65 10.46 4.14
N GLU A 425 9.57 10.90 5.39
CA GLU A 425 9.58 10.00 6.56
C GLU A 425 8.41 9.01 6.50
N VAL A 426 7.20 9.50 6.22
CA VAL A 426 6.00 8.66 6.10
C VAL A 426 6.10 7.70 4.91
N ALA A 427 6.49 8.20 3.74
CA ALA A 427 6.55 7.40 2.53
C ALA A 427 7.61 6.28 2.63
N MET A 428 8.72 6.52 3.33
CA MET A 428 9.72 5.48 3.64
C MET A 428 9.12 4.34 4.46
N TRP A 429 8.22 4.64 5.40
CA TRP A 429 7.55 3.60 6.16
C TRP A 429 6.49 2.85 5.34
N LEU A 430 5.71 3.56 4.52
CA LEU A 430 4.69 2.92 3.69
C LEU A 430 5.33 1.94 2.70
N VAL A 431 6.48 2.30 2.11
CA VAL A 431 7.22 1.38 1.25
C VAL A 431 7.83 0.21 2.04
N ASP A 432 8.28 0.41 3.29
CA ASP A 432 8.69 -0.68 4.19
C ASP A 432 7.56 -1.68 4.40
N HIS A 433 6.37 -1.21 4.75
CA HIS A 433 5.20 -2.05 4.93
C HIS A 433 4.80 -2.77 3.65
N GLN A 434 4.76 -2.08 2.50
CA GLN A 434 4.48 -2.72 1.21
C GLN A 434 5.48 -3.84 0.89
N MET A 435 6.77 -3.64 1.18
CA MET A 435 7.80 -4.65 0.96
C MET A 435 7.70 -5.80 1.98
N ASN A 436 7.26 -5.53 3.21
CA ASN A 436 6.97 -6.56 4.22
C ASN A 436 5.77 -7.42 3.82
N MET A 437 4.72 -6.84 3.24
CA MET A 437 3.59 -7.58 2.68
C MET A 437 4.02 -8.44 1.50
N LYS A 438 4.83 -7.89 0.58
CA LYS A 438 5.37 -8.66 -0.56
C LYS A 438 6.28 -9.82 -0.10
N LEU A 439 7.09 -9.60 0.93
CA LEU A 439 7.88 -10.63 1.60
C LEU A 439 6.96 -11.71 2.19
N SER A 440 5.90 -11.30 2.89
CA SER A 440 4.92 -12.21 3.49
C SER A 440 4.24 -13.10 2.46
N GLU A 441 3.78 -12.51 1.35
CA GLU A 441 3.20 -13.24 0.21
C GLU A 441 4.20 -14.21 -0.42
N THR A 442 5.46 -13.78 -0.52
CA THR A 442 6.53 -14.54 -1.16
C THR A 442 6.91 -15.80 -0.38
N PHE A 443 7.02 -15.68 0.94
CA PHE A 443 7.49 -16.75 1.81
C PHE A 443 6.35 -17.46 2.57
N GLY A 444 5.13 -16.94 2.51
CA GLY A 444 3.95 -17.52 3.15
C GLY A 444 3.91 -17.37 4.67
N GLU A 445 4.70 -16.46 5.24
CA GLU A 445 4.74 -16.14 6.67
C GLU A 445 4.42 -14.65 6.85
N TYR A 446 3.41 -14.33 7.66
CA TYR A 446 3.02 -12.94 7.90
C TYR A 446 4.12 -12.19 8.68
N TYR A 447 4.63 -11.12 8.09
CA TYR A 447 5.70 -10.30 8.64
C TYR A 447 5.34 -8.82 8.49
N VAL A 448 5.33 -8.10 9.60
CA VAL A 448 5.12 -6.64 9.66
C VAL A 448 6.02 -6.04 10.74
N ARG A 449 6.41 -4.77 10.56
CA ARG A 449 7.22 -3.98 11.50
C ARG A 449 6.37 -2.94 12.22
N ILE A 450 5.35 -3.41 12.95
CA ILE A 450 4.45 -2.56 13.75
C ILE A 450 4.57 -2.99 15.23
N PRO A 451 4.79 -2.07 16.18
CA PRO A 451 4.96 -0.61 16.02
C PRO A 451 6.29 -0.25 15.33
N LEU A 452 6.41 1.00 14.85
CA LEU A 452 7.66 1.53 14.30
C LEU A 452 8.77 1.54 15.35
N LYS A 453 9.80 0.73 15.11
CA LYS A 453 11.01 0.69 15.95
C LYS A 453 12.18 1.48 15.38
N LYS A 454 12.23 1.62 14.06
CA LYS A 454 13.26 2.32 13.29
C LYS A 454 12.60 3.25 12.28
N SER A 455 13.25 4.36 11.99
CA SER A 455 12.80 5.35 11.01
C SER A 455 13.95 5.75 10.09
N ALA A 456 13.62 6.28 8.93
CA ALA A 456 14.61 6.96 8.09
C ALA A 456 15.11 8.23 8.79
N ASN A 457 16.38 8.57 8.55
CA ASN A 457 17.03 9.71 9.17
C ASN A 457 16.84 10.96 8.28
N ILE A 458 15.60 11.45 8.20
CA ILE A 458 15.26 12.65 7.44
C ILE A 458 15.27 13.86 8.38
N ILE A 459 16.00 14.91 8.01
CA ILE A 459 16.07 16.14 8.78
C ILE A 459 15.59 17.34 7.95
N HIS A 460 14.86 18.23 8.63
CA HIS A 460 14.44 19.52 8.10
C HIS A 460 15.55 20.53 8.37
N ASP A 461 16.43 20.76 7.39
CA ASP A 461 17.56 21.68 7.49
C ASP A 461 18.06 22.13 6.11
N ASN A 462 18.91 23.16 6.08
CA ASN A 462 19.57 23.63 4.88
C ASN A 462 20.91 22.89 4.67
N ALA A 463 20.93 22.00 3.68
CA ALA A 463 22.10 21.18 3.34
C ALA A 463 23.37 21.98 2.94
N LEU A 464 23.25 23.26 2.55
CA LEU A 464 24.40 24.10 2.24
C LEU A 464 25.07 24.70 3.49
N ARG A 465 24.39 24.64 4.65
CA ARG A 465 24.86 25.19 5.93
C ARG A 465 25.27 24.10 6.91
N LEU A 466 24.55 22.99 6.91
CA LEU A 466 24.77 21.88 7.81
C LEU A 466 26.08 21.14 7.49
N ASP A 467 26.86 20.78 8.52
CA ASP A 467 27.92 19.77 8.35
C ASP A 467 27.26 18.39 8.28
N TRP A 468 27.28 17.77 7.10
CA TRP A 468 26.63 16.47 6.89
C TRP A 468 27.20 15.36 7.78
N GLN A 469 28.40 15.54 8.34
CA GLN A 469 28.97 14.60 9.30
C GLN A 469 28.22 14.57 10.64
N GLU A 470 27.42 15.59 10.95
CA GLU A 470 26.50 15.59 12.09
C GLU A 470 25.35 14.59 11.89
N LEU A 471 24.96 14.34 10.64
CA LEU A 471 23.91 13.39 10.28
C LEU A 471 24.46 11.98 10.06
N ILE A 472 25.54 11.85 9.29
CA ILE A 472 26.15 10.56 8.95
C ILE A 472 27.66 10.67 8.77
N SER A 473 28.41 9.79 9.42
CA SER A 473 29.85 9.72 9.25
C SER A 473 30.22 9.37 7.81
N ARG A 474 31.15 10.14 7.22
CA ARG A 474 31.74 9.86 5.90
C ARG A 474 32.36 8.47 5.77
N HIS A 475 32.70 7.82 6.89
CA HIS A 475 33.28 6.48 6.92
C HIS A 475 32.24 5.36 6.85
N GLU A 476 30.98 5.68 7.15
CA GLU A 476 29.85 4.75 7.08
C GLU A 476 28.98 4.98 5.84
N LEU A 477 29.01 6.20 5.29
CA LEU A 477 28.26 6.57 4.10
C LEU A 477 28.73 5.78 2.87
N SER A 478 27.80 5.14 2.17
CA SER A 478 28.11 4.34 0.98
C SER A 478 27.82 5.08 -0.32
N TYR A 479 26.68 5.76 -0.41
CA TYR A 479 26.26 6.45 -1.62
C TYR A 479 25.62 7.80 -1.32
N ILE A 480 25.91 8.78 -2.17
CA ILE A 480 25.20 10.06 -2.25
C ILE A 480 24.44 10.07 -3.57
N LEU A 481 23.15 10.38 -3.51
CA LEU A 481 22.24 10.40 -4.65
C LEU A 481 21.20 11.49 -4.41
N GLY A 482 20.55 11.99 -5.46
CA GLY A 482 19.54 13.03 -5.30
C GLY A 482 19.38 13.88 -6.54
N ASN A 483 18.46 14.83 -6.46
CA ASN A 483 18.20 15.81 -7.52
C ASN A 483 18.08 17.22 -6.92
N PRO A 484 19.23 17.89 -6.65
CA PRO A 484 19.24 19.22 -6.05
C PRO A 484 18.52 20.28 -6.90
N PRO A 485 18.08 21.39 -6.30
CA PRO A 485 17.36 22.44 -7.02
C PRO A 485 18.22 23.13 -8.10
N PHE A 486 17.66 23.30 -9.30
CA PHE A 486 18.31 24.01 -10.41
C PHE A 486 17.82 25.46 -10.49
N ILE A 487 18.62 26.39 -9.98
CA ILE A 487 18.30 27.84 -10.04
C ILE A 487 19.41 28.57 -10.82
N GLY A 488 19.05 29.11 -11.99
CA GLY A 488 19.99 29.88 -12.80
C GLY A 488 20.51 31.12 -12.06
N SER A 489 21.76 31.52 -12.34
CA SER A 489 22.45 32.58 -11.59
C SER A 489 21.72 33.93 -11.52
N LYS A 490 20.94 34.24 -12.57
CA LYS A 490 20.10 35.45 -12.66
C LYS A 490 18.86 35.40 -11.76
N TYR A 491 18.40 34.19 -11.39
CA TYR A 491 17.17 33.94 -10.64
C TYR A 491 17.41 33.60 -9.17
N MET A 492 18.67 33.33 -8.78
CA MET A 492 19.03 33.14 -7.37
C MET A 492 18.70 34.39 -6.56
N ASN A 493 18.02 34.20 -5.42
CA ASN A 493 17.82 35.26 -4.44
C ASN A 493 19.15 35.60 -3.72
N SER A 494 19.14 36.65 -2.88
CA SER A 494 20.35 37.13 -2.20
C SER A 494 20.96 36.10 -1.25
N GLU A 495 20.12 35.30 -0.58
CA GLU A 495 20.53 34.28 0.37
C GLU A 495 21.15 33.07 -0.33
N GLN A 496 20.48 32.51 -1.33
CA GLN A 496 20.98 31.42 -2.18
C GLN A 496 22.31 31.78 -2.83
N ARG A 497 22.46 33.03 -3.29
CA ARG A 497 23.73 33.51 -3.86
C ARG A 497 24.84 33.52 -2.82
N ARG A 498 24.57 33.99 -1.60
CA ARG A 498 25.54 34.01 -0.49
C ARG A 498 25.94 32.60 -0.09
N GLU A 499 24.99 31.68 0.01
CA GLU A 499 25.24 30.27 0.35
C GLU A 499 26.07 29.57 -0.72
N SER A 500 25.69 29.73 -1.99
CA SER A 500 26.47 29.20 -3.11
C SER A 500 27.91 29.71 -3.07
N GLN A 501 28.11 31.02 -2.86
CA GLN A 501 29.46 31.59 -2.73
C GLN A 501 30.24 31.04 -1.53
N ALA A 502 29.57 30.75 -0.40
CA ALA A 502 30.21 30.16 0.77
C ALA A 502 30.70 28.74 0.50
N VAL A 503 29.91 27.91 -0.20
CA VAL A 503 30.29 26.55 -0.60
C VAL A 503 31.49 26.55 -1.54
N TRP A 504 31.55 27.50 -2.46
CA TRP A 504 32.62 27.61 -3.44
C TRP A 504 33.88 28.32 -2.94
N LYS A 505 33.88 28.85 -1.71
CA LYS A 505 35.00 29.63 -1.18
C LYS A 505 36.27 28.78 -1.12
N GLY A 506 37.31 29.20 -1.85
CA GLY A 506 38.59 28.48 -1.91
C GLY A 506 38.69 27.40 -3.00
N VAL A 507 37.64 27.21 -3.80
CA VAL A 507 37.65 26.32 -4.98
C VAL A 507 38.09 27.13 -6.20
N LYS A 508 39.27 26.83 -6.76
CA LYS A 508 39.78 27.51 -7.96
C LYS A 508 38.84 27.30 -9.15
N GLY A 509 38.45 28.39 -9.82
CA GLY A 509 37.59 28.32 -11.02
C GLY A 509 36.09 28.22 -10.72
N ALA A 510 35.69 28.53 -9.50
CA ALA A 510 34.28 28.53 -9.11
C ALA A 510 33.45 29.63 -9.81
N PRO A 511 32.11 29.47 -9.87
CA PRO A 511 31.20 30.47 -10.44
C PRO A 511 31.30 31.80 -9.69
N GLY A 512 32.07 32.74 -10.23
CA GLY A 512 32.36 34.02 -9.59
C GLY A 512 33.79 34.54 -9.81
N GLU A 513 34.75 33.68 -10.18
CA GLU A 513 36.14 34.10 -10.43
C GLU A 513 36.43 34.55 -11.89
N SER A 514 35.56 34.23 -12.85
CA SER A 514 35.49 34.81 -14.21
C SER A 514 34.39 34.09 -14.99
N PRO A 515 33.82 34.69 -16.05
CA PRO A 515 32.77 34.03 -16.81
C PRO A 515 33.35 32.83 -17.55
N ILE A 516 33.06 31.63 -17.06
CA ILE A 516 33.25 30.39 -17.83
C ILE A 516 32.38 30.54 -19.08
N LYS A 517 33.03 30.67 -20.24
CA LYS A 517 32.35 30.73 -21.53
C LYS A 517 31.56 29.44 -21.72
N SER A 518 30.28 29.59 -22.02
CA SER A 518 29.34 28.52 -22.35
C SER A 518 29.93 27.59 -23.41
N GLY A 519 30.10 26.32 -23.06
CA GLY A 519 30.46 25.27 -24.02
C GLY A 519 31.55 24.34 -23.51
N GLN A 520 31.31 23.65 -22.40
CA GLN A 520 31.94 22.36 -22.06
C GLN A 520 31.25 21.84 -20.80
N ILE A 521 30.39 20.84 -20.97
CA ILE A 521 29.84 20.01 -19.90
C ILE A 521 30.35 18.60 -20.21
N PHE A 522 31.13 18.03 -19.29
CA PHE A 522 31.41 16.60 -19.22
C PHE A 522 30.46 15.98 -18.20
#